data_AF-R9KKV0-F1
#
_entry.id   AF-R9KKV0-F1
#
_cell.length_a   1.000
_cell.length_b   1.000
_cell.length_c   1.000
_cell.angle_alpha   90.00
_cell.angle_beta   90.00
_cell.angle_gamma   90.00
#
_symmetry.space_group_name_H-M   'P 1'
#
loop_
_entity.id
_entity.type
_entity.pdbx_description
1 polymer ?
#
loop_
_entity_poly.entity_id
_entity_poly.type
_entity_poly.pdbx_seq_one_letter_code
_entity_poly.pdbx_strand_id
1 'polypeptide(L)'
;MIQDIATSIGEFDVSDEDYLFMKEFVANAVYDDYDRLVQLCDALAMPSGFCLLEKRFVDVTMRYGVHPATIDRWKKILEIKERFEDQIGCSIYALLPGVMENSFR
;
A
#
# COMPACT_ATOMS: atom_id res chain seq x y z
N MET A 1 3.42 3.27 -2.57
CA MET A 1 3.33 2.50 -3.83
C MET A 1 4.58 2.78 -4.64
N ILE A 2 5.18 1.74 -5.21
CA ILE A 2 6.39 1.88 -6.01
C ILE A 2 5.98 2.41 -7.38
N GLN A 3 6.66 3.46 -7.84
CA GLN A 3 6.40 4.12 -9.11
C GLN A 3 7.08 3.40 -10.28
N ASP A 4 6.79 2.11 -10.38
CA ASP A 4 7.28 1.25 -11.45
C ASP A 4 6.15 0.30 -11.83
N ILE A 5 5.71 0.43 -13.08
CA ILE A 5 4.66 -0.42 -13.64
C ILE A 5 5.03 -1.91 -13.58
N ALA A 6 6.31 -2.27 -13.67
CA ALA A 6 6.78 -3.65 -13.59
C ALA A 6 6.52 -4.30 -12.21
N THR A 7 6.18 -3.48 -11.20
CA THR A 7 5.81 -3.99 -9.89
C THR A 7 4.35 -4.44 -9.83
N SER A 8 3.52 -4.14 -10.84
CA SER A 8 2.12 -4.55 -10.92
C SER A 8 2.00 -6.08 -10.95
N ILE A 9 0.99 -6.60 -10.26
CA ILE A 9 0.76 -8.06 -10.15
C ILE A 9 -0.12 -8.56 -11.31
N GLY A 10 -0.86 -7.66 -11.98
CA GLY A 10 -1.77 -8.03 -13.06
C GLY A 10 -1.07 -8.29 -14.39
N GLU A 11 -1.74 -9.06 -15.27
CA GLU A 11 -1.32 -9.23 -16.65
C GLU A 11 -1.56 -7.94 -17.45
N PHE A 12 -0.61 -7.58 -18.30
CA PHE A 12 -0.71 -6.43 -19.21
C PHE A 12 -1.32 -6.86 -20.53
N ASP A 13 -2.65 -6.93 -20.58
CA ASP A 13 -3.42 -7.13 -21.82
C ASP A 13 -3.68 -5.78 -22.51
N VAL A 14 -2.60 -5.14 -22.96
CA VAL A 14 -2.62 -3.80 -23.57
C VAL A 14 -1.65 -3.74 -24.75
N SER A 15 -1.79 -2.72 -25.60
CA SER A 15 -0.84 -2.50 -26.69
C SER A 15 0.54 -2.08 -26.17
N ASP A 16 1.59 -2.27 -26.97
CA ASP A 16 2.94 -1.81 -26.63
C ASP A 16 2.98 -0.28 -26.43
N GLU A 17 2.18 0.46 -27.20
CA GLU A 17 2.08 1.93 -27.09
C GLU A 17 1.49 2.34 -25.74
N ASP A 18 0.37 1.70 -25.34
CA ASP A 18 -0.26 1.95 -24.03
C ASP A 18 0.67 1.56 -22.89
N TYR A 19 1.38 0.43 -23.01
CA TYR A 19 2.34 -0.01 -22.02
C TYR A 19 3.47 1.01 -21.82
N LEU A 20 4.06 1.50 -22.91
CA LEU A 20 5.12 2.51 -22.87
C LEU A 20 4.63 3.83 -22.26
N PHE A 21 3.43 4.28 -22.66
CA PHE A 21 2.80 5.45 -22.08
C PHE A 21 2.62 5.28 -20.56
N MET A 22 2.02 4.18 -20.12
CA MET A 22 1.79 3.93 -18.69
C MET A 22 3.11 3.83 -17.90
N LYS A 23 4.13 3.20 -18.48
CA LYS A 23 5.47 3.10 -17.88
C LYS A 23 6.07 4.47 -17.60
N GLU A 24 6.06 5.35 -18.59
CA GLU A 24 6.56 6.73 -18.44
C GLU A 24 5.69 7.55 -17.48
N PHE A 25 4.37 7.42 -17.60
CA PHE A 25 3.42 8.15 -16.77
C PHE A 25 3.56 7.80 -15.28
N VAL A 26 3.63 6.50 -14.94
CA VAL A 26 3.77 6.03 -13.55
C VAL A 26 5.12 6.45 -12.96
N ALA A 27 6.20 6.32 -13.73
CA ALA A 27 7.55 6.68 -13.28
C ALA A 27 7.69 8.17 -12.94
N ASN A 28 6.95 9.04 -13.63
CA ASN A 28 7.00 10.48 -13.46
C ASN A 28 5.88 11.05 -12.58
N ALA A 29 5.00 10.21 -12.03
CA ALA A 29 3.98 10.68 -11.10
C ALA A 29 4.62 11.38 -9.89
N VAL A 30 3.97 12.41 -9.34
CA VAL A 30 4.45 13.05 -8.12
C VAL A 30 3.34 12.91 -7.09
N TYR A 31 3.57 12.08 -6.09
CA TYR A 31 2.63 11.92 -4.99
C TYR A 31 2.75 13.08 -4.02
N ASP A 32 1.63 13.57 -3.54
CA ASP A 32 1.52 14.47 -2.39
C ASP A 32 1.17 13.70 -1.10
N ASP A 33 0.86 14.42 -0.03
CA ASP A 33 0.56 13.78 1.27
C ASP A 33 -0.82 13.13 1.26
N TYR A 34 -1.74 13.64 0.46
CA TYR A 34 -3.07 13.03 0.33
C TYR A 34 -2.97 11.69 -0.41
N ASP A 35 -2.20 11.61 -1.48
CA ASP A 35 -1.94 10.36 -2.21
C ASP A 35 -1.31 9.30 -1.28
N ARG A 36 -0.33 9.72 -0.47
CA ARG A 36 0.34 8.84 0.49
C ARG A 36 -0.61 8.39 1.59
N LEU A 37 -1.49 9.27 2.06
CA LEU A 37 -2.51 8.92 3.05
C LEU A 37 -3.47 7.87 2.49
N VAL A 38 -3.96 8.04 1.26
CA VAL A 38 -4.82 7.05 0.59
C VAL A 38 -4.12 5.69 0.47
N GLN A 39 -2.84 5.68 0.09
CA GLN A 39 -2.05 4.44 0.03
C GLN A 39 -1.92 3.76 1.39
N LEU A 40 -1.75 4.53 2.46
CA LEU A 40 -1.71 4.01 3.82
C LEU A 40 -3.08 3.47 4.25
N CYS A 41 -4.17 4.16 3.93
CA CYS A 41 -5.53 3.70 4.23
C CYS A 41 -5.87 2.36 3.55
N ASP A 42 -5.47 2.14 2.29
CA ASP A 42 -5.65 0.85 1.61
C ASP A 42 -4.92 -0.31 2.33
N ALA A 43 -3.78 0.00 2.95
CA ALA A 43 -3.00 -0.95 3.72
C ALA A 43 -3.47 -1.13 5.18
N LEU A 44 -4.35 -0.26 5.68
CA LEU A 44 -4.88 -0.31 7.05
C LEU A 44 -6.30 -0.88 7.13
N ALA A 45 -6.99 -1.09 6.01
CA ALA A 45 -8.39 -1.47 5.99
C ALA A 45 -8.62 -2.90 5.47
N MET A 46 -9.51 -3.61 6.17
CA MET A 46 -10.17 -4.84 5.72
C MET A 46 -11.68 -4.63 5.65
N PRO A 47 -12.46 -5.55 5.04
CA PRO A 47 -13.91 -5.46 5.03
C PRO A 47 -14.56 -5.37 6.43
N SER A 48 -13.86 -5.85 7.47
CA SER A 48 -14.30 -5.78 8.87
C SER A 48 -13.89 -4.50 9.61
N GLY A 49 -13.15 -3.59 8.96
CA GLY A 49 -12.65 -2.34 9.56
C GLY A 49 -11.12 -2.24 9.55
N PHE A 50 -10.58 -1.35 10.39
CA PHE A 50 -9.13 -1.12 10.46
C PHE A 50 -8.38 -2.30 11.07
N CYS A 51 -7.13 -2.50 10.66
CA CYS A 51 -6.25 -3.55 11.16
C CYS A 51 -4.78 -3.11 11.14
N LEU A 52 -3.92 -3.90 11.77
CA LEU A 52 -2.46 -3.76 11.66
C LEU A 52 -2.01 -4.05 10.22
N LEU A 53 -1.00 -3.31 9.76
CA LEU A 53 -0.42 -3.47 8.43
C LEU A 53 -0.01 -4.93 8.15
N GLU A 54 0.58 -5.60 9.14
CA GLU A 54 1.04 -6.99 9.02
C GLU A 54 -0.11 -7.95 8.71
N LYS A 55 -1.29 -7.74 9.30
CA LYS A 55 -2.49 -8.54 9.00
C LYS A 55 -2.93 -8.33 7.56
N ARG A 56 -2.98 -7.08 7.11
CA ARG A 56 -3.35 -6.74 5.73
C ARG A 56 -2.35 -7.30 4.72
N PHE A 57 -1.06 -7.20 5.01
CA PHE A 57 0.03 -7.73 4.19
C PHE A 57 -0.07 -9.24 4.00
N VAL A 58 -0.29 -9.98 5.10
CA VAL A 58 -0.48 -11.43 5.07
C VAL A 58 -1.75 -11.81 4.31
N ASP A 59 -2.89 -11.15 4.56
CA ASP A 59 -4.16 -11.41 3.85
C ASP A 59 -4.01 -11.26 2.33
N VAL A 60 -3.45 -10.14 1.88
CA VAL A 60 -3.23 -9.88 0.45
C VAL A 60 -2.32 -10.94 -0.17
N THR A 61 -1.24 -11.29 0.53
CA THR A 61 -0.28 -12.30 0.06
C THR A 61 -0.88 -13.70 0.01
N MET A 62 -1.76 -14.06 0.95
CA MET A 62 -2.47 -15.34 0.92
C MET A 62 -3.43 -15.44 -0.27
N ARG A 63 -4.03 -14.32 -0.70
CA ARG A 63 -4.98 -14.30 -1.82
C ARG A 63 -4.32 -14.25 -3.19
N TYR A 64 -3.21 -13.52 -3.32
CA TYR A 64 -2.59 -13.24 -4.62
C TYR A 64 -1.17 -13.80 -4.76
N GLY A 65 -0.64 -14.46 -3.74
CA GLY A 65 0.73 -14.95 -3.71
C GLY A 65 1.76 -13.85 -3.43
N VAL A 66 3.04 -14.22 -3.53
CA VAL A 66 4.18 -13.31 -3.35
C VAL A 66 4.70 -12.90 -4.72
N HIS A 67 4.81 -11.60 -4.96
CA HIS A 67 5.48 -11.02 -6.12
C HIS A 67 6.93 -10.63 -5.74
N PRO A 68 7.90 -10.60 -6.67
CA PRO A 68 9.26 -10.12 -6.37
C PRO A 68 9.30 -8.73 -5.70
N ALA A 69 8.33 -7.87 -6.01
CA ALA A 69 8.20 -6.52 -5.43
C ALA A 69 7.43 -6.47 -4.09
N THR A 70 6.93 -7.60 -3.56
CA THR A 70 6.09 -7.62 -2.34
C THR A 70 6.80 -6.97 -1.15
N ILE A 71 8.06 -7.33 -0.92
CA ILE A 71 8.84 -6.80 0.22
C ILE A 71 9.08 -5.30 0.09
N ASP A 72 9.38 -4.82 -1.12
CA ASP A 72 9.62 -3.39 -1.36
C ASP A 72 8.33 -2.58 -1.20
N ARG A 73 7.18 -3.15 -1.57
CA ARG A 73 5.86 -2.54 -1.33
C ARG A 73 5.61 -2.39 0.17
N TRP A 74 5.86 -3.42 0.97
CA TRP A 74 5.67 -3.37 2.42
C TRP A 74 6.57 -2.32 3.07
N LYS A 75 7.87 -2.30 2.70
CA LYS A 75 8.80 -1.26 3.17
C LYS A 75 8.30 0.14 2.84
N LYS A 76 7.77 0.36 1.63
CA LYS A 76 7.26 1.68 1.23
C LYS A 76 6.04 2.10 2.04
N ILE A 77 5.13 1.16 2.35
CA ILE A 77 3.97 1.45 3.21
C ILE A 77 4.40 1.75 4.64
N LEU A 78 5.38 1.02 5.19
CA LEU A 78 5.95 1.29 6.50
C LEU A 78 6.59 2.68 6.57
N GLU A 79 7.37 3.07 5.55
CA GLU A 79 7.95 4.42 5.43
C GLU A 79 6.86 5.51 5.41
N ILE A 80 5.76 5.27 4.68
CA ILE A 80 4.63 6.20 4.65
C ILE A 80 3.98 6.28 6.04
N LYS A 81 3.78 5.16 6.73
CA LYS A 81 3.23 5.12 8.09
C LYS A 81 4.10 5.91 9.05
N GLU A 82 5.42 5.65 9.08
CA GLU A 82 6.37 6.35 9.95
C GLU A 82 6.30 7.86 9.74
N ARG A 83 6.29 8.31 8.48
CA ARG A 83 6.15 9.74 8.16
C ARG A 83 4.89 10.36 8.75
N PHE A 84 3.75 9.69 8.69
CA PHE A 84 2.51 10.20 9.29
C PHE A 84 2.55 10.16 10.81
N GLU A 85 3.12 9.11 11.41
CA GLU A 85 3.30 9.00 12.86
C GLU A 85 4.19 10.11 13.42
N ASP A 86 5.25 10.48 12.70
CA ASP A 86 6.10 11.62 13.03
C ASP A 86 5.33 12.95 13.01
N GLN A 87 4.44 13.13 12.04
CA GLN A 87 3.61 14.35 11.92
C GLN A 87 2.54 14.45 13.01
N ILE A 88 1.91 13.33 13.39
CA ILE A 88 0.85 13.30 14.41
C ILE A 88 1.40 13.15 15.85
N GLY A 89 2.66 12.74 16.00
CA GLY A 89 3.34 12.59 17.30
C GLY A 89 2.91 11.37 18.11
N CYS A 90 2.23 10.42 17.49
CA CYS A 90 1.79 9.17 18.12
C CYS A 90 1.64 8.06 17.09
N SER A 91 1.40 6.83 17.56
CA SER A 91 1.10 5.76 16.60
C SER A 91 -0.25 5.98 15.92
N ILE A 92 -0.31 5.74 14.61
CA ILE A 92 -1.56 5.86 13.84
C ILE A 92 -2.64 4.91 14.38
N TYR A 93 -2.24 3.77 14.94
CA TYR A 93 -3.14 2.80 15.55
C TYR A 93 -3.85 3.34 16.80
N ALA A 94 -3.30 4.36 17.47
CA ALA A 94 -3.97 5.03 18.59
C ALA A 94 -5.16 5.89 18.14
N LEU A 95 -5.21 6.25 16.85
CA LEU A 95 -6.27 7.08 16.26
C LEU A 95 -7.34 6.26 15.53
N LEU A 96 -7.13 4.96 15.33
CA LEU A 96 -8.00 4.11 14.53
C LEU A 96 -8.86 3.20 15.41
N PRO A 97 -10.20 3.36 15.42
CA PRO A 97 -11.07 2.58 16.28
C PRO A 97 -11.13 1.11 15.83
N GLY A 98 -11.17 0.18 16.78
CA GLY A 98 -11.36 -1.25 16.53
C GLY A 98 -10.15 -1.97 15.93
N VAL A 99 -9.00 -1.29 15.80
CA VAL A 99 -7.81 -1.84 15.12
C VAL A 99 -7.27 -3.09 15.81
N MET A 100 -7.26 -3.12 17.14
CA MET A 100 -6.74 -4.24 17.92
C MET A 100 -7.69 -5.43 17.80
N GLU A 101 -8.97 -5.22 18.04
CA GLU A 101 -10.02 -6.24 17.97
C GLU A 101 -10.04 -6.91 16.60
N ASN A 102 -9.98 -6.11 15.53
CA ASN A 102 -9.95 -6.62 14.16
C ASN A 102 -8.62 -7.30 13.80
N SER A 103 -7.53 -7.00 14.50
CA SER A 103 -6.21 -7.60 14.23
C SER A 103 -6.03 -8.94 14.92
N PHE A 104 -6.49 -9.09 16.17
CA PHE A 104 -6.31 -10.31 16.97
C PHE A 104 -7.44 -11.33 16.85
N ARG A 105 -8.52 -10.99 16.14
CA ARG A 105 -9.56 -11.94 15.79
C ARG A 105 -9.10 -12.96 14.74
#